data_AF-A0A087UIR4-F1
#
_entry.id   AF-A0A087UIR4-F1
#
_cell.length_a   1.000
_cell.length_b   1.000
_cell.length_c   1.000
_cell.angle_alpha   90.00
_cell.angle_beta   90.00
_cell.angle_gamma   90.00
#
_symmetry.space_group_name_H-M   'P 1'
#
loop_
_entity.id
_entity.type
_entity.pdbx_description
1 polymer ?
#
loop_
_entity_poly.entity_id
_entity_poly.type
_entity_poly.pdbx_seq_one_letter_code
_entity_poly.pdbx_strand_id
1 'polypeptide(L)'
;MVATGNKAAELVQSWARKSNMYSLQLVPIPSDPFALPFSDDSDPLRGPIFIPLDLSCLMDTSVQSMDEAGLLKLQERILCKFGFIPYRNSNQSSPPQYVHISGSMFVMLPVRQRETKKPNGKHLAVIDLHQISSPHDEYITRHFSGVKNKSLSAMNSEIHMKIGFLWSWNYMITKRWKTTGTVDENFMRKVMRDFRAFCSNQNCR
;
A
#
# COMPACT_ATOMS: atom_id res chain seq x y z
N MET A 1 14.92 16.99 26.01
CA MET A 1 14.39 15.62 25.95
C MET A 1 15.38 14.72 26.68
N VAL A 2 15.13 14.37 27.93
CA VAL A 2 16.10 13.68 28.82
C VAL A 2 15.59 12.29 29.19
N ALA A 3 15.41 11.46 28.17
CA ALA A 3 15.39 10.02 28.31
C ALA A 3 16.41 9.49 27.30
N THR A 4 17.41 8.74 27.77
CA THR A 4 18.40 8.12 26.89
C THR A 4 17.66 7.20 25.91
N GLY A 5 17.72 7.48 24.60
CA GLY A 5 16.98 6.73 23.58
C GLY A 5 17.18 5.21 23.65
N ASN A 6 18.35 4.78 24.13
CA ASN A 6 18.66 3.37 24.40
C ASN A 6 17.75 2.74 25.46
N LYS A 7 17.41 3.45 26.54
CA LYS A 7 16.51 2.94 27.58
C LYS A 7 15.11 2.71 27.02
N ALA A 8 14.61 3.64 26.21
CA ALA A 8 13.33 3.48 25.53
C ALA A 8 13.37 2.28 24.56
N ALA A 9 14.44 2.16 23.76
CA ALA A 9 14.61 1.04 22.84
C ALA A 9 14.66 -0.32 23.55
N GLU A 10 15.31 -0.40 24.72
CA GLU A 10 15.37 -1.61 25.55
C GLU A 10 14.00 -1.96 26.15
N LEU A 11 13.26 -0.97 26.65
CA LEU A 11 11.89 -1.17 27.16
C LEU A 11 10.96 -1.71 26.08
N VAL A 12 10.95 -1.11 24.89
CA VAL A 12 10.09 -1.57 23.78
C VAL A 12 10.50 -2.96 23.31
N GLN A 13 11.81 -3.26 23.26
CA GLN A 13 12.29 -4.62 22.95
C GLN A 13 11.83 -5.64 24.00
N SER A 14 11.85 -5.27 25.28
CA SER A 14 11.34 -6.13 26.37
C SER A 14 9.85 -6.42 26.19
N TRP A 15 9.05 -5.40 25.85
CA TRP A 15 7.63 -5.58 25.53
C TRP A 15 7.43 -6.49 24.32
N ALA A 16 8.23 -6.34 23.27
CA ALA A 16 8.14 -7.18 22.07
C ALA A 16 8.49 -8.63 22.33
N ARG A 17 9.44 -8.91 23.24
CA ARG A 17 9.72 -10.28 23.68
C ARG A 17 8.58 -10.84 24.52
N LYS A 18 8.06 -10.04 25.45
CA LYS A 18 6.96 -10.43 26.34
C LYS A 18 5.66 -10.67 25.59
N SER A 19 5.37 -9.94 24.52
CA SER A 19 4.17 -10.14 23.71
C SER A 19 4.09 -11.55 23.14
N ASN A 20 5.22 -12.14 22.75
CA ASN A 20 5.26 -13.50 22.21
C ASN A 20 4.74 -14.55 23.21
N MET A 21 4.89 -14.31 24.53
CA MET A 21 4.36 -15.20 25.57
C MET A 21 2.83 -15.22 25.60
N TYR A 22 2.18 -14.18 25.05
CA TYR A 22 0.73 -14.06 24.96
C TYR A 22 0.22 -14.32 23.53
N SER A 23 1.03 -14.93 22.67
CA SER A 23 0.72 -15.13 21.24
C SER A 23 0.42 -13.82 20.50
N LEU A 24 1.04 -12.72 20.93
CA LEU A 24 0.94 -11.41 20.29
C LEU A 24 2.28 -11.01 19.68
N GLN A 25 2.22 -10.31 18.56
CA GLN A 25 3.40 -9.81 17.87
C GLN A 25 3.47 -8.29 17.97
N LEU A 26 4.63 -7.78 18.40
CA LEU A 26 4.95 -6.36 18.39
C LEU A 26 6.15 -6.11 17.47
N VAL A 27 5.93 -5.36 16.41
CA VAL A 27 6.97 -4.97 15.44
C VAL A 27 6.92 -3.46 15.19
N PRO A 28 8.07 -2.82 14.92
CA PRO A 28 8.08 -1.43 14.50
C PRO A 28 7.51 -1.33 13.09
N ILE A 29 6.81 -0.23 12.84
CA ILE A 29 6.36 0.15 11.51
C ILE A 29 6.90 1.54 11.17
N PRO A 30 7.06 1.86 9.88
CA PRO A 30 7.38 3.21 9.44
C PRO A 30 6.29 4.21 9.83
N SER A 31 6.66 5.46 10.08
CA SER A 31 5.70 6.56 10.27
C SER A 31 4.88 6.83 9.00
N ASP A 32 5.53 6.73 7.83
CA ASP A 32 4.86 6.68 6.53
C ASP A 32 5.20 5.35 5.83
N PRO A 33 4.28 4.35 5.85
CA PRO A 33 4.54 3.05 5.23
C PRO A 33 4.64 3.09 3.70
N PHE A 34 4.02 4.06 3.04
CA PHE A 34 3.89 4.09 1.58
C PHE A 34 4.75 5.15 0.91
N ALA A 35 5.25 6.17 1.63
CA ALA A 35 6.15 7.19 1.10
C ALA A 35 5.64 7.79 -0.23
N LEU A 36 4.37 8.21 -0.23
CA LEU A 36 3.73 8.72 -1.44
C LEU A 36 4.45 10.01 -1.90
N PRO A 37 4.67 10.21 -3.22
CA PRO A 37 5.55 11.26 -3.76
C PRO A 37 5.13 12.72 -3.51
N PHE A 38 4.07 12.93 -2.72
CA PHE A 38 3.55 14.25 -2.33
C PHE A 38 3.51 14.45 -0.81
N SER A 39 4.09 13.54 -0.02
CA SER A 39 4.34 13.79 1.41
C SER A 39 5.67 14.52 1.58
N ASP A 40 5.69 15.51 2.49
CA ASP A 40 6.86 16.37 2.75
C ASP A 40 8.12 15.56 3.15
N ASP A 41 7.92 14.38 3.76
CA ASP A 41 8.97 13.45 4.20
C ASP A 41 9.02 12.16 3.35
N SER A 42 8.53 12.20 2.10
CA SER A 42 8.53 11.03 1.23
C SER A 42 9.96 10.56 0.90
N ASP A 43 10.25 9.30 1.19
CA ASP A 43 11.51 8.68 0.79
C ASP A 43 11.40 8.19 -0.67
N PRO A 44 12.15 8.77 -1.62
CA PRO A 44 12.03 8.46 -3.04
C PRO A 44 12.40 7.01 -3.38
N LEU A 45 13.14 6.32 -2.50
CA LEU A 45 13.52 4.91 -2.68
C LEU A 45 12.46 3.94 -2.14
N ARG A 46 11.38 4.46 -1.54
CA ARG A 46 10.36 3.66 -0.84
C ARG A 46 8.97 3.72 -1.46
N GLY A 47 8.89 4.17 -2.73
CA GLY A 47 7.64 4.22 -3.46
C GLY A 47 6.92 2.86 -3.52
N PRO A 48 5.58 2.84 -3.46
CA PRO A 48 4.82 1.61 -3.44
C PRO A 48 4.81 0.94 -4.82
N ILE A 49 4.70 -0.38 -4.81
CA ILE A 49 4.59 -1.21 -6.01
C ILE A 49 3.11 -1.34 -6.34
N PHE A 50 2.69 -0.88 -7.52
CA PHE A 50 1.33 -1.09 -7.99
C PHE A 50 1.15 -2.53 -8.51
N ILE A 51 0.09 -3.20 -8.05
CA ILE A 51 -0.32 -4.54 -8.50
C ILE A 51 -1.71 -4.42 -9.13
N PRO A 52 -1.85 -4.56 -10.46
CA PRO A 52 -3.15 -4.50 -11.13
C PRO A 52 -4.00 -5.72 -10.76
N LEU A 53 -5.31 -5.52 -10.66
CA LEU A 53 -6.30 -6.57 -10.47
C LEU A 53 -7.10 -6.72 -11.77
N ASP A 54 -6.94 -7.88 -12.42
CA ASP A 54 -7.71 -8.25 -13.59
C ASP A 54 -9.07 -8.84 -13.16
N LEU A 55 -10.15 -8.22 -13.62
CA LEU A 55 -11.52 -8.64 -13.33
C LEU A 55 -12.16 -9.43 -14.47
N SER A 56 -11.42 -9.76 -15.54
CA SER A 56 -11.93 -10.49 -16.70
C SER A 56 -12.53 -11.87 -16.36
N CYS A 57 -12.13 -12.47 -15.24
CA CYS A 57 -12.67 -13.75 -14.76
C CYS A 57 -14.09 -13.64 -14.17
N LEU A 58 -14.54 -12.43 -13.83
CA LEU A 58 -15.89 -12.15 -13.41
C LEU A 58 -16.76 -11.96 -14.65
N MET A 59 -17.94 -12.57 -14.71
CA MET A 59 -18.83 -12.44 -15.87
C MET A 59 -19.09 -10.96 -16.20
N ASP A 60 -19.10 -10.60 -17.49
CA ASP A 60 -19.21 -9.20 -17.94
C ASP A 60 -20.38 -8.44 -17.29
N THR A 61 -21.50 -9.12 -17.02
CA THR A 61 -22.68 -8.56 -16.35
C THR A 61 -22.45 -8.21 -14.87
N SER A 62 -21.61 -8.97 -14.15
CA SER A 62 -21.32 -8.70 -12.74
C SER A 62 -20.33 -7.56 -12.56
N VAL A 63 -19.37 -7.38 -13.48
CA VAL A 63 -18.39 -6.29 -13.40
C VAL A 63 -19.03 -4.93 -13.69
N GLN A 64 -19.95 -4.86 -14.67
CA GLN A 64 -20.65 -3.62 -15.01
C GLN A 64 -21.67 -3.18 -13.94
N SER A 65 -22.16 -4.13 -13.14
CA SER A 65 -23.12 -3.86 -12.06
C SER A 65 -22.48 -3.72 -10.68
N MET A 66 -21.18 -4.00 -10.54
CA MET A 66 -20.46 -3.81 -9.29
C MET A 66 -20.27 -2.32 -9.02
N ASP A 67 -20.87 -1.86 -7.92
CA ASP A 67 -20.61 -0.55 -7.37
C ASP A 67 -19.21 -0.49 -6.74
N GLU A 68 -18.70 0.73 -6.50
CA GLU A 68 -17.40 0.97 -5.86
C GLU A 68 -17.30 0.26 -4.49
N ALA A 69 -18.42 0.14 -3.76
CA ALA A 69 -18.47 -0.56 -2.48
C ALA A 69 -18.28 -2.08 -2.66
N GLY A 70 -18.90 -2.69 -3.68
CA GLY A 70 -18.72 -4.08 -4.04
C GLY A 70 -17.29 -4.37 -4.47
N LEU A 71 -16.68 -3.49 -5.27
CA LEU A 71 -15.28 -3.61 -5.68
C LEU A 71 -14.32 -3.56 -4.49
N LEU A 72 -14.52 -2.60 -3.58
CA LEU A 72 -13.73 -2.50 -2.36
C LEU A 72 -13.88 -3.77 -1.52
N LYS A 73 -15.10 -4.28 -1.37
CA LYS A 73 -15.36 -5.52 -0.61
C LYS A 73 -14.69 -6.73 -1.26
N LEU A 74 -14.65 -6.82 -2.59
CA LEU A 74 -13.90 -7.86 -3.29
C LEU A 74 -12.41 -7.76 -2.99
N GLN A 75 -11.83 -6.57 -3.14
CA GLN A 75 -10.42 -6.31 -2.84
C GLN A 75 -10.08 -6.66 -1.39
N GLU A 76 -10.93 -6.29 -0.43
CA GLU A 76 -10.81 -6.67 0.98
C GLU A 76 -10.84 -8.17 1.20
N ARG A 77 -11.69 -8.91 0.47
CA ARG A 77 -11.77 -10.36 0.58
C ARG A 77 -10.51 -11.04 0.02
N ILE A 78 -9.97 -10.52 -1.07
CA ILE A 78 -8.68 -10.95 -1.61
C ILE A 78 -7.59 -10.74 -0.56
N LEU A 79 -7.50 -9.54 0.02
CA LEU A 79 -6.53 -9.21 1.06
C LEU A 79 -6.64 -10.13 2.29
N CYS A 80 -7.86 -10.34 2.81
CA CYS A 80 -8.11 -11.26 3.90
C CYS A 80 -7.60 -12.68 3.60
N LYS A 81 -7.80 -13.18 2.37
CA LYS A 81 -7.36 -14.52 1.95
C LYS A 81 -5.84 -14.66 1.96
N PHE A 82 -5.13 -13.58 1.66
CA PHE A 82 -3.66 -13.51 1.71
C PHE A 82 -3.11 -13.12 3.09
N GLY A 83 -3.94 -13.09 4.13
CA GLY A 83 -3.49 -12.84 5.50
C GLY A 83 -3.28 -11.35 5.82
N PHE A 84 -3.93 -10.45 5.10
CA PHE A 84 -3.95 -9.03 5.44
C PHE A 84 -5.12 -8.70 6.38
N ILE A 85 -4.85 -7.81 7.34
CA ILE A 85 -5.83 -7.27 8.29
C ILE A 85 -5.93 -5.75 8.16
N PRO A 86 -7.09 -5.14 8.42
CA PRO A 86 -7.25 -3.69 8.35
C PRO A 86 -6.29 -2.97 9.30
N TYR A 87 -5.57 -1.99 8.76
CA TYR A 87 -4.76 -1.07 9.54
C TYR A 87 -5.65 0.04 10.10
N ARG A 88 -5.88 0.01 11.41
CA ARG A 88 -6.70 1.00 12.11
C ARG A 88 -5.88 2.27 12.36
N ASN A 89 -5.89 3.20 11.41
CA ASN A 89 -5.44 4.56 11.65
C ASN A 89 -6.61 5.41 12.17
N SER A 90 -6.37 6.31 13.13
CA SER A 90 -7.39 7.23 13.64
C SER A 90 -7.81 8.27 12.59
N ASN A 91 -7.03 8.45 11.52
CA ASN A 91 -7.31 9.41 10.46
C ASN A 91 -8.30 8.85 9.44
N GLN A 92 -9.60 9.15 9.62
CA GLN A 92 -10.69 8.70 8.74
C GLN A 92 -10.61 9.22 7.29
N SER A 93 -9.73 10.19 7.01
CA SER A 93 -9.54 10.75 5.68
C SER A 93 -8.52 10.00 4.81
N SER A 94 -7.75 9.07 5.37
CA SER A 94 -6.77 8.29 4.60
C SER A 94 -7.44 7.14 3.84
N PRO A 95 -6.94 6.77 2.65
CA PRO A 95 -7.42 5.59 1.94
C PRO A 95 -7.28 4.33 2.82
N PRO A 96 -8.13 3.31 2.61
CA PRO A 96 -8.05 2.06 3.36
C PRO A 96 -6.67 1.41 3.24
N GLN A 97 -6.09 1.08 4.39
CA GLN A 97 -4.77 0.46 4.51
C GLN A 97 -4.89 -0.86 5.26
N TYR A 98 -4.00 -1.79 4.93
CA TYR A 98 -3.97 -3.13 5.46
C TYR A 98 -2.52 -3.51 5.75
N VAL A 99 -2.34 -4.33 6.78
CA VAL A 99 -1.05 -4.89 7.18
C VAL A 99 -1.16 -6.41 7.16
N HIS A 100 -0.15 -7.10 6.62
CA HIS A 100 -0.10 -8.55 6.69
C HIS A 100 0.07 -9.00 8.15
N ILE A 101 -0.49 -10.14 8.54
CA ILE A 101 -0.40 -10.69 9.91
C ILE A 101 1.03 -10.80 10.44
N SER A 102 2.03 -10.93 9.57
CA SER A 102 3.45 -10.96 9.96
C SER A 102 4.04 -9.59 10.32
N GLY A 103 3.31 -8.50 10.02
CA GLY A 103 3.75 -7.11 10.13
C GLY A 103 4.74 -6.66 9.06
N SER A 104 5.06 -7.50 8.07
CA SER A 104 6.17 -7.27 7.13
C SER A 104 5.78 -6.58 5.82
N MET A 105 4.48 -6.48 5.54
CA MET A 105 3.96 -6.05 4.24
C MET A 105 2.72 -5.18 4.46
N PHE A 106 2.59 -4.12 3.68
CA PHE A 106 1.46 -3.20 3.73
C PHE A 106 0.78 -3.13 2.37
N VAL A 107 -0.54 -2.97 2.39
CA VAL A 107 -1.33 -2.72 1.19
C VAL A 107 -2.24 -1.52 1.41
N MET A 108 -2.32 -0.63 0.43
CA MET A 108 -3.29 0.45 0.36
C MET A 108 -4.19 0.26 -0.85
N LEU A 109 -5.49 0.47 -0.66
CA LEU A 109 -6.46 0.47 -1.75
C LEU A 109 -6.57 1.91 -2.29
N PRO A 110 -6.19 2.17 -3.55
CA PRO A 110 -6.36 3.49 -4.14
C PRO A 110 -7.87 3.77 -4.24
N VAL A 111 -8.34 4.80 -3.53
CA VAL A 111 -9.74 5.22 -3.60
C VAL A 111 -9.92 6.09 -4.83
N ARG A 112 -10.87 5.74 -5.70
CA ARG A 112 -11.30 6.62 -6.79
C ARG A 112 -11.98 7.85 -6.20
N GLN A 113 -11.44 9.04 -6.47
CA GLN A 113 -12.12 10.28 -6.07
C GLN A 113 -13.47 10.35 -6.78
N ARG A 114 -14.55 10.54 -6.01
CA ARG A 114 -15.75 11.16 -6.54
C ARG A 114 -15.41 12.63 -6.78
N GLU A 115 -15.36 13.06 -8.04
CA GLU A 115 -15.42 14.48 -8.36
C GLU A 115 -16.75 15.04 -7.85
N THR A 116 -16.80 15.51 -6.61
CA THR A 116 -17.89 16.38 -6.17
C THR A 116 -17.52 17.79 -6.62
N LYS A 117 -18.01 18.17 -7.81
CA LYS A 117 -17.95 19.56 -8.27
C LYS A 117 -18.67 20.44 -7.23
N LYS A 118 -17.93 21.05 -6.31
CA LYS A 118 -18.45 22.16 -5.51
C LYS A 118 -18.60 23.37 -6.44
N PRO A 119 -19.75 24.07 -6.44
CA PRO A 119 -20.02 25.17 -7.36
C PRO A 119 -19.20 26.45 -7.10
N ASN A 120 -18.23 26.47 -6.19
CA ASN A 120 -17.41 27.66 -5.89
C ASN A 120 -15.92 27.30 -5.88
N GLY A 121 -15.18 27.94 -6.79
CA GLY A 121 -13.82 27.59 -7.19
C GLY A 121 -12.74 27.85 -6.14
N LYS A 122 -12.72 27.04 -5.10
CA LYS A 122 -11.57 26.90 -4.19
C LYS A 122 -11.18 25.43 -4.14
N HIS A 123 -10.16 25.09 -4.92
CA HIS A 123 -9.52 23.78 -4.89
C HIS A 123 -8.84 23.62 -3.53
N LEU A 124 -9.49 22.97 -2.57
CA LEU A 124 -8.76 22.40 -1.43
C LEU A 124 -7.94 21.26 -2.01
N ALA A 125 -6.62 21.28 -1.82
CA ALA A 125 -5.73 20.18 -2.18
C ALA A 125 -6.04 18.95 -1.32
N VAL A 126 -7.12 18.24 -1.66
CA VAL A 126 -7.39 16.89 -1.22
C VAL A 126 -6.51 16.02 -2.12
N ILE A 127 -5.49 15.38 -1.52
CA ILE A 127 -4.46 14.53 -2.13
C ILE A 127 -4.90 14.06 -3.52
N ASP A 128 -4.32 14.70 -4.53
CA ASP A 128 -4.61 14.41 -5.92
C ASP A 128 -3.87 13.12 -6.27
N LEU A 129 -4.56 11.99 -6.07
CA LEU A 129 -4.07 10.65 -6.36
C LEU A 129 -4.00 10.38 -7.89
N HIS A 130 -4.03 11.45 -8.72
CA HIS A 130 -4.05 11.42 -10.19
C HIS A 130 -2.70 11.06 -10.85
N GLN A 131 -1.65 10.77 -10.08
CA GLN A 131 -0.30 10.55 -10.62
C GLN A 131 0.34 9.23 -10.16
N ILE A 132 -0.44 8.16 -9.96
CA ILE A 132 0.15 6.83 -9.74
C ILE A 132 0.39 6.12 -11.07
N SER A 133 1.31 6.69 -11.86
CA SER A 133 2.26 5.86 -12.63
C SER A 133 3.05 5.00 -11.63
N SER A 134 3.74 3.95 -12.08
CA SER A 134 4.78 3.30 -11.27
C SER A 134 5.64 4.40 -10.63
N PRO A 135 5.61 4.61 -9.29
CA PRO A 135 6.18 5.81 -8.66
C PRO A 135 7.69 5.98 -8.95
N HIS A 136 8.34 4.88 -9.31
CA HIS A 136 9.73 4.83 -9.71
C HIS A 136 9.99 5.42 -11.10
N ASP A 137 9.13 5.15 -12.08
CA ASP A 137 9.34 5.57 -13.47
C ASP A 137 9.22 7.09 -13.61
N GLU A 138 8.31 7.72 -12.86
CA GLU A 138 8.09 9.16 -12.93
C GLU A 138 9.20 9.97 -12.22
N TYR A 139 9.77 9.45 -11.14
CA TYR A 139 10.91 10.05 -10.45
C TYR A 139 12.20 9.95 -11.29
N ILE A 140 12.48 8.78 -11.87
CA ILE A 140 13.61 8.60 -12.79
C ILE A 140 13.49 9.53 -13.99
N THR A 141 12.31 9.57 -14.63
CA THR A 141 12.09 10.38 -15.83
C THR A 141 12.18 11.89 -15.53
N ARG A 142 11.74 12.34 -14.33
CA ARG A 142 11.84 13.75 -13.90
C ARG A 142 13.26 14.22 -13.66
N HIS A 143 14.11 13.37 -13.07
CA HIS A 143 15.47 13.77 -12.69
C HIS A 143 16.53 13.50 -13.77
N PHE A 144 16.28 12.58 -14.73
CA PHE A 144 17.22 12.26 -15.80
C PHE A 144 16.85 12.80 -17.19
N SER A 145 15.61 13.23 -17.44
CA SER A 145 15.23 13.79 -18.75
C SER A 145 14.50 15.12 -18.61
N GLY A 146 15.17 16.22 -18.94
CA GLY A 146 14.61 17.58 -18.98
C GLY A 146 13.58 17.81 -20.11
N VAL A 147 12.82 16.79 -20.50
CA VAL A 147 11.86 16.86 -21.62
C VAL A 147 10.44 16.68 -21.08
N LYS A 148 9.68 17.76 -21.02
CA LYS A 148 8.23 17.73 -20.77
C LYS A 148 7.53 17.08 -21.97
N ASN A 149 7.44 15.76 -21.99
CA ASN A 149 6.72 15.02 -23.02
C ASN A 149 5.20 15.10 -22.80
N LYS A 150 4.52 15.94 -23.59
CA LYS A 150 3.04 16.02 -23.65
C LYS A 150 2.35 14.71 -24.04
N SER A 151 3.05 13.72 -24.60
CA SER A 151 2.46 12.40 -24.90
C SER A 151 2.31 11.51 -23.65
N LEU A 152 3.06 11.79 -22.58
CA LEU A 152 2.99 11.03 -21.33
C LEU A 152 1.75 11.40 -20.50
N SER A 153 1.24 12.63 -20.64
CA SER A 153 -0.02 13.03 -20.00
C SER A 153 -1.23 12.35 -20.63
N ALA A 154 -1.20 12.06 -21.94
CA ALA A 154 -2.27 11.32 -22.61
C ALA A 154 -2.29 9.84 -22.19
N MET A 155 -1.11 9.22 -22.00
CA MET A 155 -1.00 7.85 -21.45
C MET A 155 -1.31 7.78 -19.94
N ASN A 156 -0.99 8.84 -19.18
CA ASN A 156 -1.35 8.95 -17.76
C ASN A 156 -2.86 9.10 -17.54
N SER A 157 -3.60 9.70 -18.50
CA SER A 157 -5.06 9.68 -18.51
C SER A 157 -5.65 8.28 -18.71
N GLU A 158 -4.92 7.35 -19.33
CA GLU A 158 -5.33 5.93 -19.44
C GLU A 158 -4.98 5.10 -18.19
N ILE A 159 -3.99 5.54 -17.39
CA ILE A 159 -3.65 4.95 -16.08
C ILE A 159 -4.71 5.31 -15.02
N HIS A 160 -5.57 6.29 -15.32
CA HIS A 160 -6.50 6.95 -14.41
C HIS A 160 -7.71 6.11 -13.90
N MET A 161 -7.74 4.81 -14.18
CA MET A 161 -8.81 3.89 -13.73
C MET A 161 -8.33 2.50 -13.31
N LYS A 162 -7.02 2.27 -13.12
CA LYS A 162 -6.50 0.92 -12.86
C LYS A 162 -6.92 0.41 -11.48
N ILE A 163 -7.80 -0.58 -11.49
CA ILE A 163 -8.21 -1.35 -10.31
C ILE A 163 -7.00 -2.17 -9.85
N GLY A 164 -6.64 -2.08 -8.58
CA GLY A 164 -5.45 -2.76 -8.08
C GLY A 164 -5.09 -2.39 -6.65
N PHE A 165 -3.85 -2.68 -6.28
CA PHE A 165 -3.33 -2.56 -4.93
C PHE A 165 -2.00 -1.83 -4.93
N LEU A 166 -1.79 -0.93 -3.96
CA LEU A 166 -0.47 -0.35 -3.70
C LEU A 166 0.21 -1.17 -2.61
N TRP A 167 1.35 -1.75 -2.92
CA TRP A 167 2.09 -2.63 -2.03
C TRP A 167 3.34 -1.96 -1.51
N SER A 168 3.63 -2.10 -0.21
CA SER A 168 4.88 -1.64 0.40
C SER A 168 5.46 -2.68 1.38
N TRP A 169 6.76 -2.59 1.60
CA TRP A 169 7.51 -3.46 2.51
C TRP A 169 7.77 -2.77 3.85
N ASN A 170 7.72 -3.53 4.94
CA ASN A 170 8.19 -3.04 6.24
C ASN A 170 9.70 -3.23 6.40
N TYR A 171 10.46 -2.20 6.08
CA TYR A 171 11.93 -2.17 6.24
C TYR A 171 12.39 -1.93 7.69
N MET A 172 11.47 -1.61 8.62
CA MET A 172 11.82 -1.39 10.04
C MET A 172 12.06 -2.70 10.80
N ILE A 173 11.68 -3.85 10.24
CA ILE A 173 11.93 -5.18 10.82
C ILE A 173 13.38 -5.59 10.54
N THR A 174 14.29 -5.06 11.35
CA THR A 174 15.70 -5.46 11.34
C THR A 174 15.91 -6.83 12.02
N LYS A 175 17.13 -7.38 11.94
CA LYS A 175 17.49 -8.65 12.62
C LYS A 175 17.10 -8.69 14.10
N ARG A 176 17.14 -7.54 14.79
CA ARG A 176 16.80 -7.39 16.20
C ARG A 176 15.31 -7.64 16.50
N TRP A 177 14.44 -7.42 15.52
CA TRP A 177 12.99 -7.57 15.65
C TRP A 177 12.48 -8.91 15.11
N LYS A 178 13.37 -9.76 14.60
CA LYS A 178 12.98 -11.06 14.09
C LYS A 178 12.58 -11.98 15.24
N THR A 179 11.36 -12.50 15.16
CA THR A 179 10.80 -13.52 16.05
C THR A 179 10.25 -14.67 15.19
N THR A 180 9.79 -15.76 15.80
CA THR A 180 9.13 -16.85 15.07
C THR A 180 7.92 -16.38 14.26
N GLY A 181 7.26 -15.28 14.67
CA GLY A 181 6.13 -14.68 13.95
C GLY A 181 6.53 -13.75 12.79
N THR A 182 7.77 -13.23 12.78
CA THR A 182 8.25 -12.48 11.63
C THR A 182 8.68 -13.43 10.52
N VAL A 183 8.22 -13.16 9.31
CA VAL A 183 8.54 -13.98 8.14
C VAL A 183 9.87 -13.56 7.51
N ASP A 184 10.50 -14.48 6.77
CA ASP A 184 11.71 -14.19 6.03
C ASP A 184 11.43 -13.53 4.67
N GLU A 185 12.47 -13.02 4.03
CA GLU A 185 12.32 -12.35 2.73
C GLU A 185 11.82 -13.30 1.64
N ASN A 186 12.17 -14.59 1.71
CA ASN A 186 11.72 -15.57 0.74
C ASN A 186 10.21 -15.76 0.82
N PHE A 187 9.66 -15.86 2.03
CA PHE A 187 8.22 -15.89 2.25
C PHE A 187 7.56 -14.61 1.72
N MET A 188 8.10 -13.43 2.03
CA MET A 188 7.56 -12.16 1.54
C MET A 188 7.50 -12.10 0.00
N ARG A 189 8.58 -12.50 -0.67
CA ARG A 189 8.65 -12.58 -2.14
C ARG A 189 7.66 -13.61 -2.70
N LYS A 190 7.51 -14.75 -2.02
CA LYS A 190 6.54 -15.79 -2.40
C LYS A 190 5.10 -15.26 -2.30
N VAL A 191 4.73 -14.58 -1.21
CA VAL A 191 3.40 -13.99 -1.07
C VAL A 191 3.14 -12.98 -2.19
N MET A 192 4.08 -12.06 -2.45
CA MET A 192 3.90 -11.10 -3.55
C MET A 192 3.75 -11.80 -4.92
N ARG A 193 4.54 -12.82 -5.20
CA ARG A 193 4.45 -13.58 -6.45
C ARG A 193 3.10 -14.26 -6.58
N ASP A 194 2.67 -14.97 -5.54
CA ASP A 194 1.41 -15.71 -5.53
C ASP A 194 0.21 -14.73 -5.60
N PHE A 195 0.32 -13.56 -4.96
CA PHE A 195 -0.66 -12.47 -5.04
C PHE A 195 -0.76 -11.87 -6.44
N ARG A 196 0.37 -11.60 -7.11
CA ARG A 196 0.39 -11.13 -8.50
C ARG A 196 -0.21 -12.16 -9.45
N ALA A 197 0.16 -13.44 -9.29
CA ALA A 197 -0.39 -14.52 -10.11
C ALA A 197 -1.91 -14.58 -9.98
N PHE A 198 -2.42 -14.53 -8.75
CA PHE A 198 -3.85 -14.47 -8.45
C PHE A 198 -4.52 -13.25 -9.10
N CYS A 199 -3.96 -12.04 -8.92
CA CYS A 199 -4.55 -10.83 -9.48
C CYS A 199 -4.53 -10.77 -11.02
N SER A 200 -3.69 -11.58 -11.68
CA SER A 200 -3.61 -11.70 -13.14
C SER A 200 -4.38 -12.89 -13.71
N ASN A 201 -5.24 -13.53 -12.90
CA ASN A 201 -6.02 -14.71 -13.29
C ASN A 201 -5.17 -15.88 -13.83
N GLN A 202 -3.89 -15.98 -13.42
CA GLN A 202 -3.00 -17.05 -13.86
C GLN A 202 -3.48 -18.41 -13.33
N ASN A 203 -3.45 -19.42 -14.21
CA ASN A 203 -3.91 -20.79 -13.92
C ASN A 203 -5.38 -20.89 -13.49
N CYS A 204 -6.24 -19.97 -13.96
CA CYS A 204 -7.68 -19.95 -13.65
C CYS A 204 -7.99 -19.90 -12.14
N ARG A 205 -7.19 -19.14 -11.38
CA ARG A 205 -7.33 -18.96 -9.93
C ARG A 205 -8.13 -17.73 -9.55
#